data_AF-A0A7Z9VFW2-F1
#
_entry.id   AF-A0A7Z9VFW2-F1
#
_cell.length_a   1.000
_cell.length_b   1.000
_cell.length_c   1.000
_cell.angle_alpha   90.00
_cell.angle_beta   90.00
_cell.angle_gamma   90.00
#
_symmetry.space_group_name_H-M   'P 1'
#
loop_
_entity.id
_entity.type
_entity.pdbx_description
1 polymer ?
#
loop_
_entity_poly.entity_id
_entity_poly.type
_entity_poly.pdbx_seq_one_letter_code
_entity_poly.pdbx_strand_id
1 'polypeptide(L)'
;MAAGHSPLAQFEIKRWVPIKIGELDISFTNSSTFMVLTVVVVSAFLILGMRRNAMIPGRWQSMVELLYIFIANLLRDTVGKEGRPYFPFIFTVFMFILVGNLFGMIPYSFTFTSHIVVTFAMALVVFLGVT
;
A
#
# COMPACT_ATOMS: atom_id res chain seq x y z
N MET A 1 31.67 -4.49 -21.36
CA MET A 1 31.53 -4.80 -19.92
C MET A 1 31.38 -3.51 -19.10
N ALA A 2 30.23 -2.85 -19.19
CA ALA A 2 29.89 -1.68 -18.35
C ALA A 2 28.40 -1.67 -17.95
N ALA A 3 27.78 -2.85 -17.82
CA ALA A 3 26.36 -3.01 -17.47
C ALA A 3 26.16 -3.30 -15.97
N GLY A 4 27.07 -2.82 -15.12
CA GLY A 4 27.16 -3.22 -13.70
C GLY A 4 26.44 -2.33 -12.69
N HIS A 5 26.24 -1.04 -12.97
CA HIS A 5 25.61 -0.12 -12.01
C HIS A 5 24.88 1.03 -12.72
N SER A 6 23.75 0.72 -13.35
CA SER A 6 22.77 1.78 -13.60
C SER A 6 22.05 2.07 -12.28
N PRO A 7 21.99 3.33 -11.78
CA PRO A 7 21.21 3.67 -10.60
C PRO A 7 19.71 3.39 -10.79
N LEU A 8 19.26 3.19 -12.03
CA LEU A 8 17.88 2.83 -12.36
C LEU A 8 17.61 1.33 -12.30
N ALA A 9 18.64 0.48 -12.22
CA ALA A 9 18.49 -0.98 -12.18
C ALA A 9 17.65 -1.47 -10.98
N GLN A 10 17.60 -0.68 -9.91
CA GLN A 10 16.76 -0.96 -8.73
C GLN A 10 15.25 -0.86 -9.00
N PHE A 11 14.85 -0.13 -10.04
CA PHE A 11 13.45 0.05 -10.45
C PHE A 11 13.05 -0.87 -11.60
N GLU A 12 13.93 -1.77 -12.04
CA GLU A 12 13.60 -2.71 -13.10
C GLU A 12 12.62 -3.79 -12.62
N ILE A 13 11.57 -4.00 -13.41
CA ILE A 13 10.58 -5.04 -13.14
C ILE A 13 11.15 -6.39 -13.60
N LYS A 14 11.43 -7.27 -12.64
CA LYS A 14 11.91 -8.63 -12.87
C LYS A 14 10.75 -9.59 -12.77
N ARG A 15 10.56 -10.41 -13.81
CA ARG A 15 9.59 -11.51 -13.82
C ARG A 15 10.18 -12.69 -13.06
N TRP A 16 9.44 -13.22 -12.09
CA TRP A 16 9.85 -14.39 -11.32
C TRP A 16 9.12 -15.64 -11.81
N VAL A 17 7.79 -15.55 -11.96
CA VAL A 17 6.98 -16.65 -12.48
C VAL A 17 6.27 -16.15 -13.73
N PRO A 18 6.72 -16.55 -14.93
CA PRO A 18 6.08 -16.13 -16.16
C PRO A 18 4.75 -16.86 -16.34
N ILE A 19 3.66 -16.10 -16.42
CA ILE A 19 2.31 -16.63 -16.65
C ILE A 19 1.74 -15.87 -17.84
N LYS A 20 1.54 -16.58 -18.94
CA LYS A 20 0.93 -16.02 -20.16
C LYS A 20 -0.45 -16.63 -20.34
N ILE A 21 -1.47 -15.79 -20.45
CA ILE A 21 -2.84 -16.20 -20.80
C ILE A 21 -3.14 -15.60 -22.16
N GLY A 22 -2.96 -16.39 -23.23
CA GLY A 22 -3.02 -15.89 -24.60
C GLY A 22 -1.96 -14.79 -24.84
N GLU A 23 -2.39 -13.63 -25.31
CA GLU A 23 -1.55 -12.44 -25.53
C GLU A 23 -1.29 -11.62 -24.25
N LEU A 24 -1.95 -11.94 -23.13
CA LEU A 24 -1.79 -11.22 -21.87
C LEU A 24 -0.63 -11.80 -21.05
N ASP A 25 0.36 -10.95 -20.75
CA ASP A 25 1.45 -11.26 -19.83
C ASP A 25 1.04 -10.94 -18.38
N ILE A 26 0.62 -11.97 -17.63
CA ILE A 26 0.23 -11.89 -16.21
C ILE A 26 1.34 -12.48 -15.33
N SER A 27 2.59 -12.32 -15.75
CA SER A 27 3.74 -12.80 -14.99
C SER A 27 3.75 -12.24 -13.57
N PHE A 28 4.05 -13.10 -12.60
CA PHE A 28 4.30 -12.67 -11.23
C PHE A 28 5.67 -11.99 -11.18
N THR A 29 5.68 -10.70 -10.85
CA THR A 29 6.89 -9.87 -10.84
C THR A 29 7.33 -9.53 -9.42
N ASN A 30 8.54 -8.96 -9.29
CA ASN A 30 8.96 -8.29 -8.05
C ASN A 30 7.93 -7.24 -7.59
N SER A 31 7.40 -6.42 -8.49
CA SER A 31 6.35 -5.44 -8.19
C SER A 31 5.11 -6.10 -7.58
N SER A 32 4.59 -7.14 -8.23
CA SER A 32 3.44 -7.92 -7.73
C SER A 32 3.71 -8.54 -6.36
N THR A 33 4.94 -9.03 -6.13
CA THR A 33 5.34 -9.61 -4.85
C THR A 33 5.28 -8.58 -3.73
N PHE A 34 5.87 -7.40 -3.93
CA PHE A 34 5.87 -6.35 -2.91
C PHE A 34 4.47 -5.78 -2.67
N MET A 35 3.61 -5.71 -3.69
CA MET A 35 2.20 -5.36 -3.50
C MET A 35 1.45 -6.37 -2.63
N VAL A 36 1.62 -7.68 -2.89
CA VAL A 36 1.04 -8.73 -2.05
C VAL A 36 1.60 -8.67 -0.63
N LEU A 37 2.91 -8.47 -0.48
CA LEU A 37 3.56 -8.32 0.81
C LEU A 37 3.01 -7.11 1.58
N THR A 38 2.76 -5.98 0.91
CA THR A 38 2.11 -4.81 1.50
C THR A 38 0.73 -5.17 2.04
N VAL A 39 -0.11 -5.87 1.26
CA VAL A 39 -1.43 -6.30 1.72
C VAL A 39 -1.32 -7.22 2.94
N VAL A 40 -0.38 -8.18 2.92
CA VAL A 40 -0.14 -9.09 4.05
C VAL A 40 0.31 -8.32 5.29
N VAL A 41 1.25 -7.39 5.16
CA VAL A 41 1.78 -6.60 6.29
C VAL A 41 0.71 -5.67 6.86
N VAL A 42 -0.04 -4.96 6.02
CA VAL A 42 -1.16 -4.12 6.48
C VAL A 42 -2.20 -4.97 7.21
N SER A 43 -2.59 -6.10 6.62
CA SER A 43 -3.59 -7.00 7.23
C SER A 43 -3.09 -7.56 8.56
N ALA A 44 -1.84 -8.02 8.62
CA ALA A 44 -1.23 -8.52 9.86
C ALA A 44 -1.15 -7.41 10.92
N PHE A 45 -0.74 -6.20 10.55
CA PHE A 45 -0.65 -5.07 11.46
C PHE A 45 -2.01 -4.74 12.08
N LEU A 46 -3.07 -4.67 11.27
CA LEU A 46 -4.43 -4.38 11.75
C LEU A 46 -5.00 -5.52 12.59
N ILE A 47 -4.90 -6.77 12.13
CA ILE A 47 -5.44 -7.94 12.83
C ILE A 47 -4.72 -8.15 14.16
N LEU A 48 -3.38 -8.10 14.17
CA LEU A 48 -2.60 -8.30 15.40
C LEU A 48 -2.73 -7.13 16.37
N GLY A 49 -2.82 -5.90 15.85
CA GLY A 49 -3.01 -4.70 16.68
C GLY A 49 -4.37 -4.68 17.38
N MET A 50 -5.42 -5.16 16.72
CA MET A 50 -6.78 -5.19 17.28
C MET A 50 -7.15 -6.50 18.00
N ARG A 51 -6.29 -7.54 17.95
CA ARG A 51 -6.62 -8.88 18.47
C ARG A 51 -7.01 -8.91 19.95
N ARG A 52 -6.35 -8.10 20.78
CA ARG A 52 -6.52 -8.18 22.24
C ARG A 52 -7.76 -7.42 22.73
N ASN A 53 -8.30 -6.49 21.94
CA ASN A 53 -9.46 -5.63 22.26
C ASN A 53 -9.53 -5.26 23.75
N ALA A 54 -8.39 -4.90 24.32
CA ALA A 54 -8.28 -4.63 25.75
C ALA A 54 -8.71 -3.19 26.01
N MET A 55 -9.40 -2.96 27.13
CA MET A 55 -9.81 -1.62 27.57
C MET A 55 -8.60 -0.70 27.81
N ILE A 56 -7.47 -1.26 28.26
CA ILE A 56 -6.18 -0.56 28.32
C ILE A 56 -5.38 -1.01 27.08
N PRO A 57 -5.16 -0.12 26.09
CA PRO A 57 -4.52 -0.51 24.85
C PRO A 57 -3.05 -0.85 25.08
N GLY A 58 -2.61 -1.97 24.51
CA GLY A 58 -1.19 -2.29 24.40
C GLY A 58 -0.53 -1.48 23.29
N ARG A 59 0.81 -1.50 23.21
CA ARG A 59 1.60 -0.71 22.25
C ARG A 59 1.11 -0.82 20.79
N TRP A 60 0.84 -2.04 20.33
CA TRP A 60 0.35 -2.30 18.96
C TRP A 60 -1.07 -1.79 18.72
N GLN A 61 -1.96 -1.98 19.70
CA GLN A 61 -3.33 -1.46 19.65
C GLN A 61 -3.32 0.07 19.59
N SER A 62 -2.50 0.72 20.42
CA SER A 62 -2.34 2.19 20.41
C SER A 62 -1.85 2.72 19.07
N MET A 63 -0.93 2.03 18.39
CA MET A 63 -0.47 2.46 17.06
C MET A 63 -1.58 2.39 16.01
N VAL A 64 -2.37 1.30 16.01
CA VAL A 64 -3.51 1.15 15.09
C VAL A 64 -4.60 2.18 15.38
N GLU A 65 -4.94 2.38 16.66
CA GLU A 65 -5.93 3.36 17.09
C GLU A 65 -5.52 4.79 16.72
N LEU A 66 -4.24 5.14 16.90
CA LEU A 66 -3.72 6.45 16.54
C LEU A 66 -3.81 6.70 15.03
N LEU A 67 -3.44 5.71 14.21
CA LEU A 67 -3.59 5.79 12.75
C LEU A 67 -5.06 5.93 12.33
N TYR A 68 -5.95 5.15 12.95
CA TYR A 68 -7.38 5.22 12.68
C TYR A 68 -7.94 6.62 13.02
N ILE A 69 -7.65 7.13 14.21
CA ILE A 69 -8.12 8.45 14.67
C ILE A 69 -7.52 9.56 13.79
N PHE A 70 -6.25 9.45 13.41
CA PHE A 70 -5.60 10.41 12.50
C PHE A 70 -6.36 10.52 11.17
N ILE A 71 -6.66 9.40 10.51
CA ILE A 71 -7.38 9.38 9.23
C ILE A 71 -8.84 9.83 9.41
N ALA A 72 -9.48 9.44 10.52
CA ALA A 72 -10.85 9.83 10.80
C ALA A 72 -10.99 11.34 11.03
N ASN A 73 -10.05 11.94 11.75
CA ASN A 73 -9.99 13.39 11.95
C ASN A 73 -9.68 14.11 10.64
N LEU A 74 -8.70 13.63 9.87
CA LEU A 74 -8.37 14.18 8.55
C LEU A 74 -9.62 14.23 7.65
N LEU A 75 -10.39 13.14 7.61
CA LEU A 75 -11.61 13.08 6.80
C LEU A 75 -12.72 14.00 7.32
N ARG A 76 -12.87 14.06 8.64
CA ARG A 76 -13.85 14.95 9.27
C ARG A 76 -13.52 16.42 9.01
N ASP A 77 -12.25 16.79 9.04
CA ASP A 77 -11.80 18.16 8.88
C ASP A 77 -11.84 18.62 7.41
N THR A 78 -11.68 17.68 6.47
CA THR A 78 -11.67 17.96 5.02
C THR A 78 -13.05 17.87 4.36
N VAL A 79 -13.83 16.83 4.68
CA VAL A 79 -15.12 16.52 4.04
C VAL A 79 -16.30 16.76 4.99
N GLY A 80 -16.09 16.72 6.31
CA GLY A 80 -17.15 16.78 7.29
C GLY A 80 -17.82 15.43 7.56
N LYS A 81 -19.08 15.45 8.00
CA LYS A 81 -19.82 14.21 8.38
C LYS A 81 -20.07 13.28 7.19
N GLU A 82 -20.15 13.84 5.98
CA GLU A 82 -20.34 13.11 4.72
C GLU A 82 -19.12 12.27 4.31
N GLY A 83 -17.95 12.46 4.94
CA GLY A 83 -16.75 11.66 4.66
C GLY A 83 -16.78 10.24 5.24
N ARG A 84 -17.73 9.91 6.13
CA ARG A 84 -17.79 8.61 6.81
C ARG A 84 -17.93 7.40 5.88
N PRO A 85 -18.79 7.41 4.84
CA PRO A 85 -18.93 6.28 3.93
C PRO A 85 -17.65 5.98 3.14
N TYR A 86 -16.83 7.01 2.88
CA TYR A 86 -15.57 6.88 2.14
C TYR A 86 -14.39 6.47 3.03
N PHE A 87 -14.57 6.48 4.35
CA PHE A 87 -13.51 6.18 5.31
C PHE A 87 -12.79 4.86 5.03
N PRO A 88 -13.47 3.70 4.84
CA PRO A 88 -12.78 2.43 4.64
C PRO A 88 -11.89 2.42 3.39
N PHE A 89 -12.35 3.07 2.32
CA PHE A 89 -11.61 3.16 1.06
C PHE A 89 -10.36 4.03 1.22
N ILE A 90 -10.52 5.23 1.77
CA ILE A 90 -9.42 6.18 2.00
C ILE A 90 -8.40 5.60 2.98
N PHE A 91 -8.86 4.96 4.05
CA PHE A 91 -8.00 4.26 5.00
C PHE A 91 -7.15 3.18 4.31
N THR A 92 -7.76 2.39 3.42
CA THR A 92 -7.06 1.33 2.68
C THR A 92 -6.01 1.90 1.74
N VAL A 93 -6.36 2.91 0.93
CA VAL A 93 -5.42 3.57 0.01
C VAL A 93 -4.26 4.18 0.79
N PHE A 94 -4.55 4.86 1.91
CA PHE A 94 -3.54 5.44 2.77
C PHE A 94 -2.58 4.38 3.32
N MET A 95 -3.09 3.30 3.92
CA MET A 95 -2.27 2.24 4.49
C MET A 95 -1.43 1.52 3.43
N PHE A 96 -2.00 1.29 2.25
CA PHE A 96 -1.31 0.65 1.13
C PHE A 96 -0.13 1.51 0.64
N ILE A 97 -0.36 2.81 0.44
CA ILE A 97 0.69 3.75 0.02
C ILE A 97 1.74 3.93 1.11
N LEU A 98 1.32 4.06 2.38
CA LEU A 98 2.22 4.22 3.52
C LEU A 98 3.20 3.05 3.62
N VAL A 99 2.69 1.82 3.66
CA VAL A 99 3.54 0.62 3.78
C VAL A 99 4.38 0.41 2.51
N GLY A 100 3.83 0.67 1.32
CA GLY A 100 4.59 0.64 0.07
C GLY A 100 5.77 1.60 0.08
N ASN A 101 5.58 2.82 0.58
CA ASN A 101 6.66 3.81 0.70
C ASN A 101 7.67 3.44 1.80
N LEU A 102 7.23 2.87 2.92
CA LEU A 102 8.13 2.36 3.96
C LEU A 102 9.01 1.22 3.42
N PHE A 103 8.47 0.34 2.58
CA PHE A 103 9.30 -0.66 1.89
C PHE A 103 10.34 -0.02 0.98
N GLY A 104 10.04 1.11 0.33
CA GLY A 104 11.01 1.84 -0.48
C GLY A 104 12.20 2.41 0.32
N MET A 105 12.07 2.55 1.64
CA MET A 105 13.16 3.00 2.52
C MET A 105 14.08 1.85 2.95
N ILE A 106 13.68 0.59 2.77
CA ILE A 106 14.48 -0.57 3.15
C ILE A 106 15.52 -0.83 2.04
N PRO A 107 16.83 -0.91 2.37
CA PRO A 107 17.83 -1.23 1.37
C PRO A 107 17.55 -2.62 0.77
N TYR A 108 17.79 -2.76 -0.55
CA TYR A 108 17.50 -3.98 -1.32
C TYR A 108 16.02 -4.33 -1.53
N SER A 109 15.11 -3.46 -1.11
CA SER A 109 13.68 -3.59 -1.37
C SER A 109 13.29 -3.04 -2.74
N PHE A 110 12.11 -3.43 -3.24
CA PHE A 110 11.54 -2.89 -4.47
C PHE A 110 10.38 -1.95 -4.14
N THR A 111 10.42 -0.74 -4.70
CA THR A 111 9.40 0.29 -4.50
C THR A 111 8.46 0.34 -5.71
N PHE A 112 7.30 -0.30 -5.57
CA PHE A 112 6.28 -0.26 -6.62
C PHE A 112 5.62 1.11 -6.76
N THR A 113 5.68 1.97 -5.73
CA THR A 113 5.11 3.33 -5.75
C THR A 113 5.92 4.29 -6.63
N SER A 114 7.16 3.92 -7.00
CA SER A 114 7.98 4.68 -7.94
C SER A 114 7.51 4.56 -9.40
N HIS A 115 6.65 3.59 -9.71
CA HIS A 115 6.07 3.45 -11.04
C HIS A 115 4.80 4.30 -11.17
N ILE A 116 4.85 5.29 -12.06
CA ILE A 116 3.72 6.22 -12.29
C ILE A 116 2.43 5.49 -12.69
N VAL A 117 2.51 4.34 -13.36
CA VAL A 117 1.33 3.55 -13.72
C VAL A 117 0.54 3.09 -12.50
N VAL A 118 1.21 2.78 -11.38
CA VAL A 118 0.56 2.31 -10.16
C VAL A 118 -0.16 3.44 -9.46
N THR A 119 0.51 4.60 -9.30
CA THR A 119 -0.10 5.78 -8.68
C THR A 119 -1.23 6.34 -9.54
N PHE A 120 -1.06 6.34 -10.86
CA PHE A 120 -2.10 6.75 -11.79
C PHE A 120 -3.31 5.82 -11.77
N ALA A 121 -3.11 4.50 -11.72
CA ALA A 121 -4.21 3.54 -11.60
C ALA A 121 -5.01 3.75 -10.30
N MET A 122 -4.34 3.94 -9.16
CA MET A 122 -5.02 4.27 -7.90
C MET A 122 -5.77 5.60 -7.99
N ALA A 123 -5.17 6.62 -8.60
CA ALA A 123 -5.80 7.92 -8.79
C ALA A 123 -7.07 7.82 -9.66
N LEU A 124 -7.05 7.02 -10.72
CA LEU A 124 -8.23 6.77 -11.56
C LEU A 124 -9.35 6.07 -10.78
N VAL A 125 -9.03 5.08 -9.95
CA VAL A 125 -10.03 4.40 -9.12
C VAL A 125 -10.66 5.37 -8.12
N VAL A 126 -9.86 6.23 -7.49
CA VAL A 126 -10.37 7.27 -6.59
C VAL A 126 -11.24 8.27 -7.35
N PHE A 127 -10.76 8.76 -8.50
CA PHE A 127 -11.46 9.75 -9.30
C PHE A 127 -12.82 9.21 -9.77
N LEU A 128 -12.87 8.02 -10.36
CA LEU A 128 -14.11 7.42 -10.87
C LEU A 128 -15.02 6.83 -9.78
N GLY A 129 -14.46 6.44 -8.64
CA GLY A 129 -15.22 5.81 -7.55
C GLY A 129 -15.83 6.80 -6.57
N VAL A 130 -15.24 7.99 -6.44
CA VAL A 130 -15.66 9.03 -5.48
C VAL A 130 -16.29 10.24 -6.17
N THR A 131 -15.89 10.56 -7.41
CA THR A 131 -16.47 11.67 -8.20
C THR A 131 -17.63 11.17 -9.04
#